data_AF-A0A9R1WY65-F1
#
_entry.id   AF-A0A9R1WY65-F1
#
_cell.length_a   1.000
_cell.length_b   1.000
_cell.length_c   1.000
_cell.angle_alpha   90.00
_cell.angle_beta   90.00
_cell.angle_gamma   90.00
#
_symmetry.space_group_name_H-M   'P 1'
#
loop_
_entity.id
_entity.type
_entity.pdbx_description
1 polymer ?
#
loop_
_entity_poly.entity_id
_entity_poly.type
_entity_poly.pdbx_seq_one_letter_code
_entity_poly.pdbx_strand_id
1 'polypeptide(L)'
;MARYGRVYKDADEKEQRSKIFQENVRYIESSNSLMNKAYKLAVNEFADLTNQEFTSTRNRFKAHECFPSTSAFRYENVTVVPSSMDWRKKGAVTLET
;
A
#
# COMPACT_ATOMS: atom_id res chain seq x y z
N MET A 1 -17.86 0.79 -6.97
CA MET A 1 -17.98 2.11 -7.64
C MET A 1 -18.33 3.21 -6.64
N ALA A 2 -19.52 3.21 -6.03
CA ALA A 2 -19.96 4.27 -5.10
C ALA A 2 -19.03 4.49 -3.89
N ARG A 3 -18.56 3.40 -3.25
CA ARG A 3 -17.71 3.48 -2.05
C ARG A 3 -16.40 4.25 -2.25
N TYR A 4 -15.82 4.21 -3.46
CA TYR A 4 -14.54 4.83 -3.79
C TYR A 4 -14.69 5.94 -4.84
N GLY A 5 -15.91 6.46 -5.06
CA GLY A 5 -16.17 7.55 -6.00
C GLY A 5 -15.71 7.28 -7.43
N ARG A 6 -15.72 6.01 -7.90
CA ARG A 6 -15.21 5.65 -9.23
C ARG A 6 -16.16 6.15 -10.32
N VAL A 7 -15.62 6.95 -11.24
CA VAL A 7 -16.26 7.40 -12.48
C VAL A 7 -15.39 6.93 -13.64
N TYR A 8 -15.98 6.23 -14.59
CA TYR A 8 -15.29 5.75 -15.80
C TYR A 8 -15.75 6.58 -17.00
N LYS A 9 -14.87 6.70 -17.99
CA LYS A 9 -15.07 7.51 -19.19
C LYS A 9 -16.22 6.97 -20.05
N ASP A 10 -16.28 5.66 -20.23
CA ASP A 10 -17.24 5.00 -21.12
C ASP A 10 -17.56 3.56 -20.63
N ALA A 11 -18.48 2.91 -21.35
CA ALA A 11 -18.92 1.55 -21.03
C ALA A 11 -17.80 0.52 -21.20
N ASP A 12 -16.91 0.73 -22.17
CA ASP A 12 -15.80 -0.18 -22.46
C ASP A 12 -14.76 -0.14 -21.33
N GLU A 13 -14.40 1.05 -20.85
CA GLU A 13 -13.54 1.20 -19.67
C GLU A 13 -14.20 0.56 -18.45
N LYS A 14 -15.49 0.78 -18.24
CA LYS A 14 -16.23 0.20 -17.11
C LYS A 14 -16.21 -1.33 -17.16
N GLU A 15 -16.37 -1.93 -18.34
CA GLU A 15 -16.31 -3.38 -18.52
C GLU A 15 -14.89 -3.90 -18.23
N GLN A 16 -13.86 -3.25 -18.77
CA GLN A 16 -12.47 -3.60 -18.53
C GLN A 16 -12.12 -3.55 -17.02
N ARG A 17 -12.51 -2.47 -16.35
CA ARG A 17 -12.31 -2.28 -14.90
C ARG A 17 -13.06 -3.33 -14.07
N SER A 18 -14.25 -3.74 -14.53
CA SER A 18 -15.03 -4.82 -13.90
C SER A 18 -14.33 -6.18 -14.02
N LYS A 19 -13.72 -6.48 -15.17
CA LYS A 19 -12.94 -7.72 -15.37
C LYS A 19 -11.74 -7.78 -14.43
N ILE A 20 -10.94 -6.70 -14.39
CA ILE A 20 -9.80 -6.57 -13.48
C ILE A 20 -10.24 -6.73 -12.01
N PHE A 21 -11.36 -6.09 -11.64
CA PHE A 21 -11.91 -6.22 -10.29
C PHE A 21 -12.26 -7.66 -9.93
N GLN A 22 -12.93 -8.40 -10.82
CA GLN A 22 -13.28 -9.80 -10.59
C GLN A 22 -12.03 -10.69 -10.43
N GLU A 23 -11.01 -10.46 -11.26
CA GLU A 23 -9.73 -11.17 -11.16
C GLU A 23 -9.04 -10.91 -9.81
N ASN A 24 -8.99 -9.65 -9.37
CA ASN A 24 -8.42 -9.27 -8.09
C ASN A 24 -9.21 -9.84 -6.90
N VAL A 25 -10.54 -9.91 -6.98
CA VAL A 25 -11.37 -10.56 -5.93
C VAL A 25 -11.07 -12.06 -5.84
N ARG A 26 -10.99 -12.77 -6.97
CA ARG A 26 -10.59 -14.19 -6.99
C ARG A 26 -9.20 -14.40 -6.41
N TYR A 27 -8.27 -13.48 -6.69
CA TYR A 27 -6.93 -13.50 -6.10
C TYR A 27 -6.97 -13.29 -4.58
N ILE A 28 -7.78 -12.35 -4.08
CA ILE A 28 -7.97 -12.13 -2.64
C ILE A 28 -8.50 -13.39 -1.95
N GLU A 29 -9.55 -14.01 -2.51
CA GLU A 29 -10.18 -15.21 -1.95
C GLU A 29 -9.20 -16.39 -1.91
N SER A 30 -8.52 -16.66 -3.02
CA SER A 30 -7.51 -17.74 -3.10
C SER A 30 -6.30 -17.48 -2.20
N SER A 31 -5.85 -16.22 -2.07
CA SER A 31 -4.75 -15.88 -1.17
C SER A 31 -5.14 -16.05 0.30
N ASN A 32 -6.38 -15.72 0.66
CA ASN A 32 -6.86 -15.76 2.04
C ASN A 32 -7.29 -17.17 2.48
N SER A 33 -7.60 -18.08 1.55
CA SER A 33 -7.88 -19.47 1.87
C SER A 33 -6.63 -20.26 2.26
N LEU A 34 -5.46 -19.83 1.80
CA LEU A 34 -4.16 -20.37 2.23
C LEU A 34 -3.84 -19.88 3.65
N MET A 35 -3.91 -20.76 4.65
CA MET A 35 -3.68 -20.43 6.07
C MET A 35 -2.21 -20.11 6.43
N ASN A 36 -1.31 -20.01 5.46
CA ASN A 36 0.13 -19.85 5.69
C ASN A 36 0.61 -18.38 5.71
N LYS A 37 -0.29 -17.40 5.58
CA LYS A 37 0.06 -15.98 5.55
C LYS A 37 -0.26 -15.30 6.88
N ALA A 38 0.70 -14.53 7.39
CA ALA A 38 0.51 -13.67 8.56
C ALA A 38 -0.34 -12.40 8.27
N TYR A 39 -0.87 -12.28 7.05
CA TYR A 39 -1.69 -11.16 6.61
C TYR A 39 -2.87 -11.65 5.76
N LYS A 40 -3.88 -10.80 5.63
CA LYS A 40 -5.04 -11.03 4.76
C LYS A 40 -5.16 -9.89 3.75
N LEU A 41 -5.60 -10.23 2.56
CA LEU A 41 -5.96 -9.26 1.53
C LEU A 41 -7.43 -8.86 1.67
N ALA A 42 -7.77 -7.66 1.25
CA ALA A 42 -9.15 -7.16 1.26
C ALA A 42 -9.37 -6.24 0.07
N VAL A 43 -10.63 -6.14 -0.36
CA VAL A 43 -11.04 -5.16 -1.38
C VAL A 43 -10.78 -3.75 -0.86
N ASN A 44 -10.01 -2.97 -1.61
CA ASN A 44 -9.69 -1.58 -1.33
C ASN A 44 -9.89 -0.71 -2.57
N GLU A 45 -9.48 0.56 -2.52
CA GLU A 45 -9.62 1.48 -3.64
C GLU A 45 -8.89 1.00 -4.91
N PHE A 46 -7.85 0.19 -4.81
CA PHE A 46 -7.03 -0.27 -5.94
C PHE A 46 -7.52 -1.55 -6.61
N ALA A 47 -8.65 -2.11 -6.17
CA ALA A 47 -9.11 -3.41 -6.63
C ALA A 47 -9.47 -3.46 -8.13
N ASP A 48 -9.67 -2.32 -8.79
CA ASP A 48 -9.95 -2.20 -10.23
C ASP A 48 -8.71 -1.88 -11.10
N LEU A 49 -7.53 -1.88 -10.49
CA LEU A 49 -6.26 -1.63 -11.17
C LEU A 49 -5.47 -2.93 -11.36
N THR A 50 -4.73 -2.98 -12.46
CA THR A 50 -3.67 -3.96 -12.65
C THR A 50 -2.45 -3.60 -11.79
N ASN A 51 -1.58 -4.58 -11.52
CA ASN A 51 -0.35 -4.32 -10.78
C ASN A 51 0.56 -3.30 -11.49
N GLN A 52 0.62 -3.33 -12.82
CA GLN A 52 1.39 -2.38 -13.62
C GLN A 52 0.84 -0.94 -13.48
N GLU A 53 -0.48 -0.77 -13.54
CA GLU A 53 -1.10 0.55 -13.33
C GLU A 53 -0.87 1.07 -11.91
N PHE A 54 -1.00 0.20 -10.91
CA PHE A 54 -0.73 0.54 -9.51
C PHE A 54 0.72 0.99 -9.30
N THR A 55 1.69 0.21 -9.79
CA THR A 55 3.12 0.51 -9.61
C THR A 55 3.54 1.79 -10.34
N SER A 56 3.07 2.00 -11.58
CA SER A 56 3.32 3.23 -12.35
C SER A 56 2.85 4.51 -11.65
N THR A 57 1.74 4.44 -10.92
CA THR A 57 1.10 5.60 -10.30
C THR A 57 1.50 5.82 -8.85
N ARG A 58 1.65 4.75 -8.07
CA ARG A 58 1.87 4.81 -6.61
C ARG A 58 3.28 4.46 -6.16
N ASN A 59 4.07 3.73 -6.96
CA ASN A 59 5.44 3.33 -6.60
C ASN A 59 6.49 4.14 -7.38
N ARG A 60 6.51 5.46 -7.19
CA ARG A 60 7.41 6.40 -7.89
C ARG A 60 8.70 6.73 -7.14
N PHE A 61 9.03 5.98 -6.10
CA PHE A 61 10.28 6.17 -5.38
C PHE A 61 11.45 5.96 -6.34
N LYS A 62 12.21 7.03 -6.60
CA LYS A 62 13.46 6.97 -7.35
C LYS A 62 14.58 7.00 -6.33
N ALA A 63 15.31 5.90 -6.22
CA ALA A 63 16.52 5.88 -5.41
C ALA A 63 17.47 6.96 -5.95
N HIS A 64 17.77 7.94 -5.12
CA HIS A 64 18.91 8.83 -5.31
C HIS A 64 20.16 8.01 -4.97
N GLU A 65 21.24 8.13 -5.75
CA GLU A 65 22.57 7.59 -5.39
C GLU A 65 23.03 8.22 -4.08
N CYS A 66 22.76 7.56 -2.95
CA CYS A 66 23.00 8.15 -1.64
C CYS A 66 24.49 8.45 -1.50
N PHE A 67 24.88 9.73 -1.47
CA PHE A 67 26.22 10.08 -1.04
C PHE A 67 26.38 9.58 0.40
N PRO A 68 27.46 8.87 0.74
CA PRO A 68 27.66 8.40 2.09
C PRO A 68 27.67 9.62 3.03
N SER A 69 26.63 9.73 3.84
CA SER A 69 26.61 10.67 4.96
C SER A 69 27.78 10.32 5.87
N THR A 70 28.72 11.23 6.03
CA THR A 70 29.92 11.05 6.87
C THR A 70 29.60 11.11 8.37
N SER A 71 28.40 11.55 8.75
CA SER A 71 27.97 11.56 10.15
C SER A 71 27.35 10.23 10.55
N ALA A 72 27.89 9.62 11.61
CA ALA A 72 27.28 8.47 12.26
C ALA A 72 25.88 8.81 12.82
N PHE A 73 25.04 7.79 12.97
CA PHE A 73 23.73 7.95 13.59
C PHE A 73 23.89 8.42 15.05
N ARG A 74 23.29 9.58 15.37
CA ARG A 74 23.48 10.29 16.65
C ARG A 74 23.18 9.44 17.90
N TYR A 75 22.29 8.46 17.79
CA TYR A 75 21.79 7.68 18.93
C TYR A 75 22.25 6.23 18.92
N GLU A 76 23.39 5.95 18.28
CA GLU A 76 23.97 4.59 18.17
C GLU A 76 24.18 3.92 19.54
N ASN A 77 24.53 4.67 20.58
CA ASN A 77 24.84 4.14 21.91
C ASN A 77 23.62 3.94 22.83
N VAL A 78 22.39 4.08 22.34
CA VAL A 78 21.18 3.89 23.16
C VAL A 78 20.89 2.40 23.32
N THR A 79 21.02 1.88 24.55
CA THR A 79 20.84 0.46 24.86
C THR A 79 19.46 0.11 25.42
N VAL A 80 18.76 1.08 26.02
CA VAL A 80 17.44 0.87 26.63
C VAL A 80 16.37 1.39 25.69
N VAL A 81 15.63 0.47 25.06
CA VAL A 81 14.51 0.77 24.17
C VAL A 81 13.29 -0.07 24.56
N PRO A 82 12.06 0.45 24.36
CA PRO A 82 10.85 -0.31 24.64
C PRO A 82 10.70 -1.48 23.66
N SER A 83 10.01 -2.54 24.09
CA SER A 83 9.69 -3.70 23.24
C SER A 83 8.71 -3.39 22.11
N SER A 84 7.97 -2.28 22.19
CA SER A 84 7.06 -1.79 21.15
C SER A 84 6.88 -0.28 21.26
N MET A 85 6.78 0.41 20.12
CA MET A 85 6.58 1.86 20.04
C MET A 85 5.58 2.21 18.94
N ASP A 86 4.58 3.03 19.29
CA ASP A 86 3.56 3.55 18.36
C ASP A 86 3.49 5.08 18.46
N TRP A 87 4.06 5.76 17.46
CA TRP A 87 4.13 7.22 17.37
C TRP A 87 2.76 7.89 17.19
N ARG A 88 1.75 7.15 16.71
CA ARG A 88 0.38 7.67 16.60
C ARG A 88 -0.20 8.00 17.97
N LYS A 89 0.13 7.17 18.98
CA LYS A 89 -0.26 7.40 20.39
C LYS A 89 0.50 8.58 21.04
N LYS A 90 1.52 9.10 20.37
CA LYS A 90 2.33 10.23 20.83
C LYS A 90 2.02 11.52 20.07
N GLY A 91 1.05 11.51 19.15
CA GLY A 91 0.68 12.69 18.37
C GLY A 91 1.75 13.13 17.36
N ALA A 92 2.73 12.27 17.06
CA ALA A 92 3.81 12.57 16.12
C ALA A 92 3.47 12.23 14.66
N VAL A 93 2.27 11.71 14.39
CA VAL A 93 1.79 11.33 13.06
C VAL A 93 0.60 12.21 12.69
N THR A 94 0.73 12.97 11.59
CA THR A 94 -0.34 13.80 11.04
C THR A 94 -1.22 13.00 10.08
N LEU A 95 -2.48 13.40 9.95
CA LEU A 95 -3.33 12.94 8.85
C LEU A 95 -3.02 13.77 7.60
N GLU A 96 -3.03 13.15 6.42
CA GLU A 96 -3.15 13.92 5.17
C GLU A 96 -4.58 14.46 5.09
N THR A 97 -4.71 15.79 5.06
CA THR A 97 -5.95 16.50 4.67
C THR A 97 -6.06 16.63 3.16
#